data_AF-A0A7J9KFC6-F1
#
_entry.id   AF-A0A7J9KFC6-F1
#
_cell.length_a   1.000
_cell.length_b   1.000
_cell.length_c   1.000
_cell.angle_alpha   90.00
_cell.angle_beta   90.00
_cell.angle_gamma   90.00
#
_symmetry.space_group_name_H-M   'P 1'
#
loop_
_entity.id
_entity.type
_entity.pdbx_description
1 polymer ?
#
loop_
_entity_poly.entity_id
_entity_poly.type
_entity_poly.pdbx_seq_one_letter_code
_entity_poly.pdbx_strand_id
1 'polypeptide(L)'
;MAIFQSLQDEDVEWKAPWMIPDEILYRCGDFDWVPLLGIWGDVGYAPLLVLRQYRSSHNSSIELKASLNKIEELKRKIEELETVLQNCKLQVELLEANNEHWKKQFQRSQGQIRDKDHIMGEVVTQVREVSDHLQTLAAQADMLSLKYESKSDQGRELAWLLKKVKAFSIRARPYM
;
A
#
# COMPACT_ATOMS: atom_id res chain seq x y z
N MET A 1 -19.28 64.30 -55.90
CA MET A 1 -17.98 64.40 -55.21
C MET A 1 -17.80 63.14 -54.38
N ALA A 2 -17.09 62.14 -54.88
CA ALA A 2 -16.80 60.90 -54.14
C ALA A 2 -15.45 60.33 -54.60
N ILE A 3 -14.36 60.82 -54.02
CA ILE A 3 -12.98 60.51 -54.47
C ILE A 3 -12.50 59.13 -53.95
N PHE A 4 -13.29 58.43 -53.13
CA PHE A 4 -12.86 57.18 -52.49
C PHE A 4 -13.69 55.94 -52.87
N GLN A 5 -14.47 56.00 -53.95
CA GLN A 5 -15.26 54.84 -54.41
C GLN A 5 -14.43 53.74 -55.10
N SER A 6 -13.12 53.95 -55.28
CA SER A 6 -12.25 53.08 -56.06
C SER A 6 -11.05 52.51 -55.30
N LEU A 7 -10.95 52.70 -53.98
CA LEU A 7 -9.90 52.07 -53.19
C LEU A 7 -10.37 50.66 -52.79
N GLN A 8 -9.62 49.64 -53.21
CA GLN A 8 -9.83 48.27 -52.75
C GLN A 8 -9.08 48.05 -51.44
N ASP A 9 -9.47 47.06 -50.64
CA ASP A 9 -8.88 46.78 -49.32
C ASP A 9 -7.36 46.50 -49.41
N GLU A 10 -6.92 46.11 -50.60
CA GLU A 10 -5.53 45.84 -51.01
C GLU A 10 -4.68 47.12 -51.14
N ASP A 11 -5.30 48.28 -51.32
CA ASP A 11 -4.66 49.59 -51.48
C ASP A 11 -4.42 50.30 -50.13
N VAL A 12 -4.81 49.66 -49.01
CA VAL A 12 -4.79 50.26 -47.66
C VAL A 12 -3.80 49.50 -46.76
N GLU A 13 -2.65 50.12 -46.50
CA GLU A 13 -1.64 49.58 -45.58
C GLU A 13 -1.91 50.03 -44.12
N TRP A 14 -2.19 49.10 -43.22
CA TRP A 14 -2.42 49.37 -41.80
C TRP A 14 -1.12 49.28 -40.99
N LYS A 15 -0.68 50.37 -40.33
CA LYS A 15 0.49 50.39 -39.44
C LYS A 15 0.11 50.73 -38.00
N ALA A 16 0.63 49.96 -37.04
CA ALA A 16 0.55 50.20 -35.60
C ALA A 16 1.96 50.45 -35.03
N PRO A 17 2.32 51.70 -34.67
CA PRO A 17 3.70 52.03 -34.31
C PRO A 17 4.05 51.71 -32.83
N TRP A 18 4.24 50.44 -32.48
CA TRP A 18 5.40 50.05 -31.64
C TRP A 18 6.71 50.05 -32.46
N MET A 19 6.59 50.39 -33.75
CA MET A 19 7.54 51.20 -34.50
C MET A 19 7.66 52.61 -33.87
N ILE A 20 8.86 53.01 -33.45
CA ILE A 20 9.25 54.39 -33.09
C ILE A 20 10.39 54.72 -34.08
N PRO A 21 10.53 55.93 -34.69
CA PRO A 21 10.48 57.21 -33.99
C PRO A 21 9.87 58.44 -34.70
N ASP A 22 9.34 59.31 -33.84
CA ASP A 22 9.16 60.76 -33.97
C ASP A 22 7.79 61.32 -34.43
N GLU A 23 7.14 61.92 -33.43
CA GLU A 23 6.12 62.98 -33.51
C GLU A 23 4.82 62.68 -34.27
N ILE A 24 3.93 61.87 -33.69
CA ILE A 24 2.50 62.12 -33.87
C ILE A 24 1.81 62.17 -32.50
N LEU A 25 2.17 63.20 -31.74
CA LEU A 25 1.35 63.76 -30.67
C LEU A 25 0.57 64.91 -31.30
N TYR A 26 -0.73 64.72 -31.53
CA TYR A 26 -1.58 65.86 -31.86
C TYR A 26 -1.77 66.67 -30.55
N ARG A 27 -1.10 67.82 -30.46
CA ARG A 27 -1.23 68.77 -29.36
C ARG A 27 -2.49 69.60 -29.56
N CYS A 28 -3.43 69.53 -28.62
CA CYS A 28 -4.51 70.51 -28.49
C CYS A 28 -4.23 71.35 -27.24
N GLY A 29 -3.44 72.41 -27.39
CA GLY A 29 -2.90 73.20 -26.28
C GLY A 29 -1.67 72.53 -25.64
N ASP A 30 -1.59 72.55 -24.31
CA ASP A 30 -0.45 72.05 -23.52
C ASP A 30 -0.52 70.55 -23.19
N PHE A 31 -1.51 69.82 -23.71
CA PHE A 31 -1.72 68.42 -23.39
C PHE A 31 -1.46 67.51 -24.60
N ASP A 32 -0.78 66.41 -24.34
CA ASP A 32 -0.53 65.31 -25.27
C ASP A 32 -1.77 64.40 -25.33
N TRP A 33 -2.37 64.18 -26.50
CA TRP A 33 -3.52 63.27 -26.68
C TRP A 33 -3.18 62.15 -27.68
N VAL A 34 -3.64 60.93 -27.41
CA VAL A 34 -3.59 59.80 -28.36
C VAL A 34 -5.00 59.54 -28.87
N PRO A 35 -5.24 59.64 -30.19
CA PRO A 35 -6.54 59.37 -30.78
C PRO A 35 -6.82 57.86 -30.81
N LEU A 36 -7.93 57.42 -30.24
CA LEU A 36 -8.44 56.06 -30.37
C LEU A 36 -9.81 56.11 -31.04
N LEU A 37 -9.98 55.36 -32.14
CA LEU A 37 -11.23 55.30 -32.89
C LEU A 37 -12.34 54.67 -32.03
N GLY A 38 -13.26 55.50 -31.55
CA GLY A 38 -14.46 55.08 -30.85
C GLY A 38 -15.67 54.96 -31.78
N ILE A 39 -16.75 54.33 -31.28
CA ILE A 39 -18.03 54.13 -32.00
C ILE A 39 -18.66 55.47 -32.42
N TRP A 40 -18.24 56.59 -31.81
CA TRP A 40 -18.75 57.95 -32.04
C TRP A 40 -17.70 58.94 -32.60
N GLY A 41 -16.59 58.45 -33.16
CA GLY A 41 -15.50 59.28 -33.69
C GLY A 41 -14.21 59.17 -32.87
N ASP A 42 -13.26 60.07 -33.12
CA ASP A 42 -11.98 60.08 -32.43
C ASP A 42 -12.12 60.66 -31.01
N VAL A 43 -12.02 59.78 -30.01
CA VAL A 43 -11.99 60.17 -28.60
C VAL A 43 -10.53 60.15 -28.20
N GLY A 44 -9.92 61.32 -28.05
CA GLY A 44 -8.56 61.36 -27.59
C GLY A 44 -8.49 60.99 -26.11
N TYR A 45 -7.68 60.00 -25.77
CA TYR A 45 -7.43 59.59 -24.39
C TYR A 45 -6.13 60.23 -23.91
N ALA A 46 -6.09 60.61 -22.63
CA ALA A 46 -4.84 60.98 -21.97
C ALA A 46 -3.87 59.78 -22.04
N PRO A 47 -2.69 59.90 -22.67
CA PRO A 47 -1.77 58.80 -22.94
C PRO A 47 -1.37 58.00 -21.68
N LEU A 48 -1.33 58.66 -20.52
CA LEU A 48 -1.06 58.03 -19.22
C LEU A 48 -2.10 56.98 -18.81
N LEU A 49 -3.38 57.17 -19.17
CA LEU A 49 -4.44 56.21 -18.87
C LEU A 49 -4.32 54.95 -19.75
N VAL A 50 -3.97 55.12 -21.03
CA VAL A 50 -3.74 54.01 -21.97
C VAL A 50 -2.52 53.19 -21.53
N LEU A 51 -1.43 53.84 -21.15
CA LEU A 51 -0.23 53.16 -20.63
C LEU A 51 -0.49 52.42 -19.31
N ARG A 52 -1.28 53.01 -18.40
CA ARG A 52 -1.65 52.36 -17.13
C ARG A 52 -2.51 51.12 -17.38
N GLN A 53 -3.49 51.21 -18.28
CA GLN A 53 -4.35 50.08 -18.62
C GLN A 53 -3.56 48.96 -19.31
N TYR A 54 -2.70 49.31 -20.26
CA TYR A 54 -1.84 48.37 -20.98
C TYR A 54 -0.88 47.65 -20.02
N ARG A 55 -0.19 48.38 -19.14
CA ARG A 55 0.74 47.80 -18.16
C ARG A 55 0.02 46.84 -17.19
N SER A 56 -1.16 47.22 -16.70
CA SER A 56 -1.98 46.35 -15.86
C SER A 56 -2.42 45.07 -16.61
N SER A 57 -2.82 45.19 -17.88
CA SER A 57 -3.21 44.03 -18.71
C SER A 57 -2.03 43.11 -19.03
N HIS A 58 -0.85 43.67 -19.26
CA HIS A 58 0.36 42.91 -19.55
C HIS A 58 0.85 42.17 -18.30
N ASN A 59 0.83 42.82 -17.14
CA ASN A 59 1.14 42.19 -15.86
C ASN A 59 0.17 41.03 -15.57
N SER A 60 -1.13 41.25 -15.78
CA SER A 60 -2.14 40.19 -15.65
C SER A 60 -1.90 39.02 -16.62
N SER A 61 -1.51 39.30 -17.87
CA SER A 61 -1.16 38.26 -18.84
C SER A 61 0.08 37.45 -18.42
N ILE A 62 1.08 38.08 -17.81
CA ILE A 62 2.28 37.40 -17.29
C ILE A 62 1.90 36.50 -16.11
N GLU A 63 1.07 36.99 -15.18
CA GLU A 63 0.57 36.22 -14.04
C GLU A 63 -0.26 35.01 -14.48
N LEU A 64 -1.16 35.19 -15.47
CA LEU A 64 -1.93 34.10 -16.05
C LEU A 64 -1.03 33.04 -16.70
N LYS A 65 0.00 33.46 -17.45
CA LYS A 65 0.97 32.54 -18.05
C LYS A 65 1.75 31.75 -17.00
N ALA A 66 2.17 32.39 -15.90
CA ALA A 66 2.82 31.72 -14.79
C ALA A 66 1.89 30.70 -14.11
N SER A 67 0.61 31.05 -13.92
CA SER A 67 -0.38 30.15 -13.34
C SER A 67 -0.67 28.94 -14.24
N LEU A 68 -0.71 29.13 -15.56
CA LEU A 68 -0.90 28.07 -16.55
C LEU A 68 0.25 27.06 -16.49
N ASN A 69 1.49 27.54 -16.48
CA ASN A 69 2.67 26.66 -16.34
C ASN A 69 2.62 25.84 -15.04
N LYS A 70 2.16 26.46 -13.94
CA LYS A 70 2.01 25.78 -12.66
C LYS A 70 0.91 24.70 -12.69
N ILE A 71 -0.20 24.95 -13.39
CA ILE A 71 -1.26 23.96 -13.59
C ILE A 71 -0.73 22.78 -14.41
N GLU A 72 0.06 23.04 -15.46
CA GLU A 72 0.64 21.99 -16.29
C GLU A 72 1.65 21.13 -15.52
N GLU A 73 2.46 21.73 -14.64
CA GLU A 73 3.35 21.01 -13.74
C GLU A 73 2.56 20.12 -12.74
N LEU A 74 1.50 20.67 -12.13
CA LEU A 74 0.64 19.91 -11.21
C LEU A 74 -0.05 18.75 -11.92
N LYS A 75 -0.48 18.95 -13.17
CA LYS A 75 -1.09 17.88 -13.99
C LYS A 75 -0.12 16.72 -14.18
N ARG A 76 1.14 17.00 -14.53
CA ARG A 76 2.17 15.95 -14.67
C ARG A 76 2.39 15.18 -13.36
N LYS A 77 2.43 15.89 -12.22
CA LYS A 77 2.57 15.23 -10.91
C LYS A 77 1.36 14.35 -10.56
N ILE A 78 0.15 14.75 -10.94
CA ILE A 78 -1.04 13.92 -10.77
C ILE A 78 -0.93 12.64 -11.60
N GLU A 79 -0.53 12.75 -12.87
CA GLU A 79 -0.32 11.58 -13.75
C GLU A 79 0.75 10.63 -13.17
N GLU A 80 1.87 11.16 -12.67
CA GLU A 80 2.89 10.35 -11.98
C GLU A 80 2.33 9.63 -10.75
N LEU A 81 1.59 10.34 -9.89
CA LEU A 81 0.97 9.75 -8.69
C LEU A 81 -0.09 8.70 -9.04
N GLU A 82 -0.85 8.88 -10.12
CA GLU A 82 -1.82 7.90 -10.60
C GLU A 82 -1.14 6.58 -11.00
N THR A 83 0.00 6.65 -11.71
CA THR A 83 0.76 5.43 -12.07
C THR A 83 1.32 4.72 -10.84
N VAL A 84 1.82 5.47 -9.85
CA VAL A 84 2.29 4.90 -8.57
C VAL A 84 1.13 4.26 -7.81
N LEU A 85 -0.03 4.92 -7.75
CA LEU A 85 -1.23 4.38 -7.11
C LEU A 85 -1.68 3.07 -7.76
N GLN A 86 -1.69 3.00 -9.09
CA GLN A 86 -2.02 1.77 -9.82
C GLN A 86 -1.03 0.64 -9.50
N ASN A 87 0.27 0.93 -9.44
CA ASN A 87 1.28 -0.04 -9.05
C ASN A 87 1.07 -0.54 -7.60
N CYS A 88 0.85 0.38 -6.65
CA CYS A 88 0.54 0.03 -5.26
C CYS A 88 -0.71 -0.84 -5.17
N LYS A 89 -1.75 -0.55 -5.95
CA LYS A 89 -2.97 -1.37 -5.99
C LYS A 89 -2.67 -2.81 -6.42
N LEU A 90 -1.90 -3.01 -7.49
CA LEU A 90 -1.50 -4.35 -7.95
C LEU A 90 -0.66 -5.09 -6.89
N GLN A 91 0.22 -4.40 -6.19
CA GLN A 91 1.01 -5.00 -5.10
C GLN A 91 0.12 -5.44 -3.94
N VAL A 92 -0.88 -4.65 -3.56
CA VAL A 92 -1.85 -5.01 -2.52
C VAL A 92 -2.64 -6.24 -2.93
N GLU A 93 -3.18 -6.29 -4.15
CA GLU A 93 -3.92 -7.45 -4.67
C GLU A 93 -3.06 -8.74 -4.64
N LEU A 94 -1.77 -8.64 -5.03
CA LEU A 94 -0.83 -9.75 -4.95
C LEU A 94 -0.59 -10.22 -3.51
N LEU A 95 -0.40 -9.28 -2.58
CA LEU A 95 -0.19 -9.60 -1.17
C LEU A 95 -1.43 -10.23 -0.54
N GLU A 96 -2.63 -9.76 -0.88
CA GLU A 96 -3.90 -10.35 -0.44
C GLU A 96 -4.05 -11.80 -0.94
N ALA A 97 -3.78 -12.05 -2.22
CA ALA A 97 -3.81 -13.40 -2.79
C ALA A 97 -2.81 -14.34 -2.09
N ASN A 98 -1.60 -13.84 -1.81
CA ASN A 98 -0.59 -14.59 -1.07
C ASN A 98 -1.03 -14.88 0.38
N ASN A 99 -1.65 -13.92 1.05
CA ASN A 99 -2.13 -14.08 2.42
C ASN A 99 -3.23 -15.16 2.49
N GLU A 100 -4.18 -15.14 1.55
CA GLU A 100 -5.21 -16.18 1.45
C GLU A 100 -4.63 -17.57 1.14
N HIS A 101 -3.58 -17.64 0.31
CA HIS A 101 -2.86 -18.90 0.09
C HIS A 101 -2.20 -19.41 1.38
N TRP A 102 -1.47 -18.55 2.12
CA TRP A 102 -0.82 -18.92 3.38
C TRP A 102 -1.83 -19.33 4.45
N LYS A 103 -2.96 -18.65 4.54
CA LYS A 103 -4.06 -19.00 5.45
C LYS A 103 -4.58 -20.41 5.18
N LYS A 104 -4.77 -20.77 3.91
CA LYS A 104 -5.17 -22.14 3.51
C LYS A 104 -4.10 -23.17 3.89
N GLN A 105 -2.82 -22.88 3.64
CA GLN A 105 -1.71 -23.76 4.02
C GLN A 105 -1.66 -23.99 5.54
N PHE A 106 -1.82 -22.92 6.32
CA PHE A 106 -1.83 -22.99 7.78
C PHE A 106 -3.02 -23.82 8.30
N GLN A 107 -4.21 -23.63 7.74
CA GLN A 107 -5.38 -24.45 8.11
C GLN A 107 -5.16 -25.93 7.80
N ARG A 108 -4.48 -26.24 6.68
CA ARG A 108 -4.12 -27.61 6.34
C ARG A 108 -3.14 -28.21 7.34
N SER A 109 -2.07 -27.49 7.69
CA SER A 109 -1.08 -27.98 8.66
C SER A 109 -1.67 -28.11 10.06
N GLN A 110 -2.51 -27.17 10.48
CA GLN A 110 -3.25 -27.24 11.74
C GLN A 110 -4.16 -28.47 11.79
N GLY A 111 -4.84 -28.80 10.68
CA GLY A 111 -5.62 -30.03 10.55
C GLY A 111 -4.77 -31.27 10.80
N GLN A 112 -3.61 -31.36 10.15
CA GLN A 112 -2.68 -32.49 10.32
C GLN A 112 -2.15 -32.63 11.76
N ILE A 113 -1.88 -31.50 12.43
CA ILE A 113 -1.43 -31.52 13.83
C ILE A 113 -2.53 -32.08 14.72
N ARG A 114 -3.77 -31.59 14.57
CA ARG A 114 -4.91 -32.08 15.36
C ARG A 114 -5.16 -33.58 15.15
N ASP A 115 -5.02 -34.07 13.91
CA ASP A 115 -5.19 -35.50 13.62
C ASP A 115 -4.08 -36.33 14.29
N LYS A 116 -2.83 -35.84 14.29
CA LYS A 116 -1.71 -36.48 15.01
C LYS A 116 -1.88 -36.41 16.53
N ASP A 117 -2.38 -35.31 17.07
CA ASP A 117 -2.66 -35.15 18.49
C ASP A 117 -3.75 -36.13 18.95
N HIS A 118 -4.75 -36.37 18.10
CA HIS A 118 -5.76 -37.39 18.35
C HIS A 118 -5.14 -38.79 18.43
N ILE A 119 -4.34 -39.18 17.43
CA ILE A 119 -3.62 -40.47 17.41
C ILE A 119 -2.70 -40.60 18.62
N MET A 120 -1.95 -39.56 18.95
CA MET A 120 -1.05 -39.57 20.11
C MET A 120 -1.84 -39.69 21.42
N GLY A 121 -3.00 -39.05 21.52
CA GLY A 121 -3.93 -39.23 22.64
C GLY A 121 -4.36 -40.69 22.82
N GLU A 122 -4.73 -41.37 21.73
CA GLU A 122 -5.07 -42.80 21.75
C GLU A 122 -3.87 -43.66 22.20
N VAL A 123 -2.69 -43.40 21.63
CA VAL A 123 -1.46 -44.13 22.00
C VAL A 123 -1.15 -43.94 23.49
N VAL A 124 -1.29 -42.72 24.02
CA VAL A 124 -1.10 -42.44 25.46
C VAL A 124 -2.11 -43.20 26.30
N THR A 125 -3.38 -43.31 25.89
CA THR A 125 -4.38 -44.10 26.62
C THR A 125 -4.03 -45.59 26.64
N GLN A 126 -3.61 -46.17 25.51
CA GLN A 126 -3.19 -47.58 25.44
C GLN A 126 -1.96 -47.85 26.31
N VAL A 127 -0.99 -46.95 26.29
CA VAL A 127 0.23 -47.06 27.12
C VAL A 127 -0.11 -47.03 28.61
N ARG A 128 -1.07 -46.20 29.03
CA ARG A 128 -1.57 -46.19 30.42
C ARG A 128 -2.23 -47.50 30.80
N GLU A 129 -3.09 -48.05 29.94
CA GLU A 129 -3.74 -49.35 30.18
C GLU A 129 -2.71 -50.48 30.36
N VAL A 130 -1.69 -50.54 29.49
CA VAL A 130 -0.58 -51.50 29.62
C VAL A 130 0.18 -51.32 30.93
N SER A 131 0.42 -50.07 31.34
CA SER A 131 1.07 -49.75 32.62
C SER A 131 0.26 -50.25 33.82
N ASP A 132 -1.05 -50.01 33.83
CA ASP A 132 -1.96 -50.44 34.89
C ASP A 132 -1.99 -51.97 35.00
N HIS A 133 -2.00 -52.68 33.87
CA HIS A 133 -1.88 -54.13 33.82
C HIS A 133 -0.54 -54.63 34.37
N LEU A 134 0.58 -54.02 33.97
CA LEU A 134 1.91 -54.37 34.49
C LEU A 134 2.01 -54.13 36.00
N GLN A 135 1.41 -53.05 36.51
CA GLN A 135 1.40 -52.73 37.92
C GLN A 135 0.58 -53.76 38.72
N THR A 136 -0.55 -54.20 38.17
CA THR A 136 -1.35 -55.29 38.74
C THR A 136 -0.58 -56.61 38.77
N LEU A 137 0.11 -56.96 37.66
CA LEU A 137 0.92 -58.17 37.58
C LEU A 137 2.11 -58.14 38.57
N ALA A 138 2.73 -56.98 38.75
CA ALA A 138 3.80 -56.80 39.72
C ALA A 138 3.32 -57.01 41.17
N ALA A 139 2.12 -56.54 41.51
CA ALA A 139 1.53 -56.79 42.83
C ALA A 139 1.23 -58.28 43.06
N GLN A 140 0.73 -58.99 42.03
CA GLN A 140 0.53 -60.45 42.08
C GLN A 140 1.86 -61.20 42.26
N ALA A 141 2.90 -60.76 41.55
CA ALA A 141 4.26 -61.30 41.66
C ALA A 141 4.83 -61.14 43.08
N ASP A 142 4.69 -59.96 43.70
CA ASP A 142 5.14 -59.72 45.08
C ASP A 142 4.46 -60.68 46.07
N MET A 143 3.16 -60.91 45.92
CA MET A 143 2.39 -61.85 46.75
C MET A 143 2.87 -63.30 46.62
N LEU A 144 3.15 -63.74 45.39
CA LEU A 144 3.68 -65.08 45.12
C LEU A 144 5.13 -65.23 45.61
N SER A 145 5.97 -64.22 45.42
CA SER A 145 7.36 -64.22 45.90
C SER A 145 7.44 -64.48 47.41
N LEU A 146 6.62 -63.77 48.21
CA LEU A 146 6.52 -63.97 49.67
C LEU A 146 6.12 -65.42 50.03
N LYS A 147 5.23 -66.03 49.23
CA LYS A 147 4.74 -67.39 49.45
C LYS A 147 5.78 -68.47 49.14
N TYR A 148 6.69 -68.22 48.19
CA TYR A 148 7.66 -69.21 47.69
C TYR A 148 9.06 -69.05 48.28
N GLU A 149 9.51 -67.85 48.69
CA GLU A 149 10.79 -67.68 49.41
C GLU A 149 10.87 -68.54 50.70
N SER A 150 9.72 -68.89 51.29
CA SER A 150 9.61 -69.66 52.53
C SER A 150 9.53 -71.19 52.37
N LYS A 151 9.46 -71.73 51.13
CA LYS A 151 9.02 -73.13 50.91
C LYS A 151 10.01 -74.09 50.24
N SER A 152 10.95 -73.63 49.41
CA SER A 152 11.83 -74.53 48.64
C SER A 152 12.97 -73.77 47.96
N ASP A 153 14.09 -74.44 47.69
CA ASP A 153 15.22 -73.91 46.90
C ASP A 153 14.76 -73.43 45.52
N GLN A 154 13.82 -74.14 44.89
CA GLN A 154 13.19 -73.75 43.62
C GLN A 154 12.29 -72.51 43.76
N GLY A 155 11.76 -72.28 44.96
CA GLY A 155 11.00 -71.08 45.31
C GLY A 155 11.88 -69.83 45.43
N ARG A 156 13.14 -69.97 45.84
CA ARG A 156 14.12 -68.86 45.84
C ARG A 156 14.47 -68.39 44.44
N GLU A 157 14.54 -69.30 43.47
CA GLU A 157 14.84 -68.98 42.08
C GLU A 157 13.67 -68.26 41.38
N LEU A 158 12.44 -68.67 41.67
CA LEU A 158 11.23 -67.95 41.25
C LEU A 158 11.14 -66.55 41.86
N ALA A 159 11.47 -66.38 43.14
CA ALA A 159 11.52 -65.08 43.79
C ALA A 159 12.54 -64.12 43.14
N TRP A 160 13.68 -64.65 42.69
CA TRP A 160 14.69 -63.86 41.98
C TRP A 160 14.19 -63.35 40.62
N LEU A 161 13.47 -64.18 39.86
CA LEU A 161 12.87 -63.76 38.58
C LEU A 161 11.80 -62.67 38.79
N LEU A 162 10.98 -62.78 39.85
CA LEU A 162 9.96 -61.77 40.17
C LEU A 162 10.59 -60.43 40.56
N LYS A 163 11.73 -60.43 41.28
CA LYS A 163 12.52 -59.22 41.54
C LYS A 163 13.01 -58.53 40.26
N LYS A 164 13.39 -59.28 39.23
CA LYS A 164 13.74 -58.71 37.91
C LYS A 164 12.55 -58.04 37.23
N VAL A 165 11.39 -58.70 37.21
CA VAL A 165 10.15 -58.13 36.64
C VAL A 165 9.79 -56.82 37.35
N LYS A 166 9.91 -56.77 38.67
CA LYS A 166 9.70 -55.56 39.46
C LYS A 166 10.67 -54.44 39.11
N ALA A 167 11.97 -54.75 38.97
CA ALA A 167 12.97 -53.77 38.56
C ALA A 167 12.69 -53.17 37.17
N PHE A 168 12.18 -53.98 36.24
CA PHE A 168 11.72 -53.50 34.93
C PHE A 168 10.53 -52.55 35.04
N SER A 169 9.54 -52.84 35.90
CA SER A 169 8.40 -51.93 36.13
C SER A 169 8.83 -50.55 36.65
N ILE A 170 9.80 -50.51 37.58
CA ILE A 170 10.32 -49.25 38.15
C ILE A 170 11.09 -48.46 37.08
N ARG A 171 11.87 -49.16 36.23
CA ARG A 171 12.59 -48.53 35.12
C ARG A 171 11.67 -47.97 34.03
N ALA A 172 10.49 -48.54 33.85
CA ALA A 172 9.53 -48.10 32.84
C ALA A 172 8.75 -46.83 33.28
N ARG A 173 8.62 -46.56 34.59
CA ARG A 173 7.86 -45.40 35.12
C ARG A 173 8.22 -44.02 34.56
N PRO A 174 9.49 -43.67 34.29
CA PRO A 174 9.84 -42.34 33.74
C PRO A 174 9.41 -42.14 32.27
N TYR A 175 9.03 -43.21 31.58
CA TYR A 175 8.64 -43.21 30.16
C TYR A 175 7.12 -43.29 29.96
N MET A 176 6.37 -43.08 31.04
CA MET A 176 4.90 -43.09 31.15
C MET A 176 4.43 -41.70 31.59
#